data_AF-A0A970MXW4-F1
#
_entry.id   AF-A0A970MXW4-F1
#
_cell.length_a   1.000
_cell.length_b   1.000
_cell.length_c   1.000
_cell.angle_alpha   90.00
_cell.angle_beta   90.00
_cell.angle_gamma   90.00
#
_symmetry.space_group_name_H-M   'P 1'
#
loop_
_entity.id
_entity.type
_entity.pdbx_description
1 polymer ?
#
loop_
_entity_poly.entity_id
_entity_poly.type
_entity_poly.pdbx_seq_one_letter_code
_entity_poly.pdbx_strand_id
1 'polypeptide(L)'
;MKKCNSLVIADFGARNVERLVSFVEIARETGRELAILPKDAYLLEAMKVAGSTQSVPDMAEGNTRIYREYSSSPAKWQTHIFDEYQHLLLSPAELNQNQDKFIVCLSFFDVNELPYIRPADGSIWLSSNCEAFNEEMQIDEQRLRNWLGKFGIEFISGGAFHVSGHASGSDLEQIVRTIQPKTLIPVHTEHPELFVEKVGDVCTVHIAEKGLPITV
;
A
#
# COMPACT_ATOMS: atom_id res chain seq x y z
N MET A 1 -0.10 -17.98 1.32
CA MET A 1 -1.47 -17.80 1.81
C MET A 1 -2.30 -19.08 1.85
N LYS A 2 -2.40 -19.89 0.78
CA LYS A 2 -3.21 -21.14 0.75
C LYS A 2 -2.88 -22.21 1.81
N LYS A 3 -1.71 -22.14 2.45
CA LYS A 3 -1.26 -23.07 3.52
C LYS A 3 -1.33 -22.47 4.92
N CYS A 4 -1.66 -21.18 5.02
CA CYS A 4 -1.84 -20.50 6.29
C CYS A 4 -3.26 -20.77 6.78
N ASN A 5 -3.42 -21.28 7.99
CA ASN A 5 -4.73 -21.56 8.63
C ASN A 5 -5.04 -20.58 9.76
N SER A 6 -4.31 -19.47 9.80
CA SER A 6 -4.37 -18.40 10.81
C SER A 6 -4.55 -17.06 10.08
N LEU A 7 -4.38 -15.94 10.80
CA LEU A 7 -4.53 -14.60 10.25
C LEU A 7 -3.42 -14.30 9.23
N VAL A 8 -3.83 -13.68 8.13
CA VAL A 8 -2.90 -13.06 7.18
C VAL A 8 -3.08 -11.56 7.25
N ILE A 9 -2.03 -10.83 7.57
CA ILE A 9 -1.99 -9.37 7.53
C ILE A 9 -1.24 -8.96 6.27
N ALA A 10 -1.87 -8.14 5.44
CA ALA A 10 -1.29 -7.57 4.23
C ALA A 10 -0.90 -6.12 4.49
N ASP A 11 0.39 -5.82 4.32
CA ASP A 11 0.95 -4.49 4.55
C ASP A 11 1.47 -3.93 3.22
N PHE A 12 0.74 -2.96 2.69
CA PHE A 12 1.13 -2.20 1.51
C PHE A 12 0.75 -0.73 1.71
N GLY A 13 1.39 0.17 0.96
CA GLY A 13 1.15 1.61 1.07
C GLY A 13 -0.34 1.96 0.94
N ALA A 14 -0.85 2.75 1.88
CA ALA A 14 -2.27 3.08 2.07
C ALA A 14 -2.99 3.78 0.89
N ARG A 15 -2.28 4.05 -0.21
CA ARG A 15 -2.81 4.68 -1.43
C ARG A 15 -2.57 3.85 -2.70
N ASN A 16 -2.06 2.62 -2.53
CA ASN A 16 -1.80 1.73 -3.66
C ASN A 16 -3.06 0.90 -3.95
N VAL A 17 -3.93 1.46 -4.79
CA VAL A 17 -5.22 0.86 -5.15
C VAL A 17 -5.02 -0.38 -6.02
N GLU A 18 -3.98 -0.42 -6.84
CA GLU A 18 -3.61 -1.57 -7.65
C GLU A 18 -3.22 -2.78 -6.78
N ARG A 19 -2.49 -2.54 -5.68
CA ARG A 19 -2.23 -3.57 -4.67
C ARG A 19 -3.50 -4.00 -4.00
N LEU A 20 -4.38 -3.07 -3.65
CA LEU A 20 -5.67 -3.42 -3.06
C LEU A 20 -6.48 -4.33 -4.00
N VAL A 21 -6.59 -4.01 -5.29
CA VAL A 21 -7.22 -4.87 -6.31
C VAL A 21 -6.56 -6.25 -6.36
N SER A 22 -5.22 -6.30 -6.31
CA SER A 22 -4.48 -7.57 -6.29
C SER A 22 -4.83 -8.41 -5.05
N PHE A 23 -4.95 -7.78 -3.87
CA PHE A 23 -5.31 -8.49 -2.64
C PHE A 23 -6.78 -8.92 -2.61
N VAL A 24 -7.69 -8.19 -3.29
CA VAL A 24 -9.08 -8.65 -3.49
C VAL A 24 -9.11 -9.96 -4.28
N GLU A 25 -8.33 -10.04 -5.35
CA GLU A 25 -8.25 -11.27 -6.16
C GLU A 25 -7.57 -12.41 -5.39
N ILE A 26 -6.49 -12.12 -4.66
CA ILE A 26 -5.82 -13.11 -3.79
C ILE A 26 -6.79 -13.62 -2.72
N ALA A 27 -7.58 -12.75 -2.09
CA ALA A 27 -8.59 -13.14 -1.12
C ALA A 27 -9.59 -14.11 -1.76
N ARG A 28 -10.09 -13.78 -2.96
CA ARG A 28 -11.00 -14.65 -3.73
C ARG A 28 -10.38 -16.01 -4.05
N GLU A 29 -9.15 -16.05 -4.56
CA GLU A 29 -8.44 -17.29 -4.90
C GLU A 29 -8.09 -18.17 -3.68
N THR A 30 -8.00 -17.55 -2.50
CA THR A 30 -7.69 -18.24 -1.25
C THR A 30 -8.94 -18.62 -0.46
N GLY A 31 -10.13 -18.24 -0.93
CA GLY A 31 -11.40 -18.47 -0.23
C GLY A 31 -11.53 -17.64 1.06
N ARG A 32 -10.84 -16.50 1.13
CA ARG A 32 -10.83 -15.57 2.26
C ARG A 32 -11.52 -14.26 1.86
N GLU A 33 -12.07 -13.56 2.83
CA GLU A 33 -12.53 -12.18 2.70
C GLU A 33 -11.37 -11.20 2.95
N LEU A 34 -11.34 -10.08 2.23
CA LEU A 34 -10.39 -9.00 2.46
C LEU A 34 -10.98 -7.97 3.44
N ALA A 35 -10.32 -7.71 4.55
CA ALA A 35 -10.71 -6.67 5.49
C ALA A 35 -9.84 -5.43 5.29
N ILE A 36 -10.45 -4.32 4.89
CA ILE A 36 -9.79 -3.03 4.66
C ILE A 36 -10.11 -2.05 5.78
N LEU A 37 -9.37 -0.95 5.88
CA LEU A 37 -9.64 0.08 6.87
C LEU A 37 -10.71 1.08 6.37
N PRO A 38 -11.37 1.83 7.28
CA PRO A 38 -12.39 2.81 6.90
C PRO A 38 -11.82 3.89 5.96
N LYS A 39 -10.54 4.23 6.11
CA LYS A 39 -9.81 5.16 5.24
C LYS A 39 -9.70 4.65 3.80
N ASP A 40 -9.56 3.35 3.62
CA ASP A 40 -9.47 2.72 2.30
C ASP A 40 -10.84 2.73 1.62
N ALA A 41 -11.91 2.38 2.36
CA ALA A 41 -13.29 2.49 1.86
C ALA A 41 -13.64 3.91 1.43
N TYR A 42 -13.24 4.92 2.24
CA TYR A 42 -13.42 6.33 1.89
C TYR A 42 -12.66 6.73 0.62
N LEU A 43 -11.43 6.26 0.44
CA LEU A 43 -10.65 6.49 -0.77
C LEU A 43 -11.37 5.92 -2.00
N LEU A 44 -11.89 4.70 -1.92
CA LEU A 44 -12.62 4.05 -3.02
C LEU A 44 -13.89 4.83 -3.39
N GLU A 45 -14.66 5.31 -2.41
CA GLU A 45 -15.83 6.16 -2.65
C GLU A 45 -15.43 7.47 -3.33
N ALA A 46 -14.39 8.13 -2.84
CA ALA A 46 -13.89 9.38 -3.42
C ALA A 46 -13.42 9.20 -4.87
N MET A 47 -12.74 8.09 -5.19
CA MET A 47 -12.33 7.77 -6.56
C MET A 47 -13.51 7.51 -7.49
N LYS A 48 -14.56 6.84 -7.00
CA LYS A 48 -15.81 6.60 -7.75
C LYS A 48 -16.51 7.92 -8.09
N VAL A 49 -16.61 8.83 -7.11
CA VAL A 49 -17.18 10.17 -7.30
C VAL A 49 -16.35 11.04 -8.24
N ALA A 50 -15.02 10.94 -8.17
CA ALA A 50 -14.11 11.69 -9.04
C ALA A 50 -14.15 11.22 -10.52
N GLY A 51 -14.90 10.16 -10.84
CA GLY A 51 -14.99 9.62 -12.19
C GLY A 51 -13.71 8.94 -12.64
N SER A 52 -12.97 8.31 -11.72
CA SER A 52 -11.74 7.60 -12.05
C SER A 52 -11.98 6.53 -13.12
N THR A 53 -11.12 6.49 -14.14
CA THR A 53 -11.12 5.43 -15.15
C THR A 53 -10.39 4.16 -14.68
N GLN A 54 -9.71 4.24 -13.54
CA GLN A 54 -9.04 3.11 -12.92
C GLN A 54 -10.07 2.13 -12.39
N SER A 55 -9.86 0.83 -12.65
CA SER A 55 -10.66 -0.21 -12.01
C SER A 55 -10.38 -0.19 -10.51
N VAL A 56 -11.42 0.16 -9.75
CA VAL A 56 -11.41 0.13 -8.29
C VAL A 56 -12.26 -1.05 -7.83
N PRO A 57 -11.91 -1.74 -6.72
CA PRO A 57 -12.78 -2.75 -6.16
C PRO A 57 -14.12 -2.12 -5.81
N ASP A 58 -15.22 -2.66 -6.33
CA ASP A 58 -16.54 -2.26 -5.87
C ASP A 58 -16.83 -2.96 -4.55
N MET A 59 -17.03 -2.16 -3.50
CA MET A 59 -17.38 -2.64 -2.17
C MET A 59 -18.65 -3.49 -2.16
N ALA A 60 -19.55 -3.32 -3.15
CA ALA A 60 -20.79 -4.07 -3.28
C ALA A 60 -20.65 -5.41 -4.01
N GLU A 61 -19.56 -5.65 -4.77
CA GLU A 61 -19.41 -6.86 -5.60
C GLU A 61 -18.83 -8.07 -4.84
N GLY A 62 -18.58 -7.91 -3.54
CA GLY A 62 -18.43 -9.01 -2.59
C GLY A 62 -17.00 -9.51 -2.41
N ASN A 63 -16.73 -10.03 -1.21
CA ASN A 63 -15.45 -10.48 -0.67
C ASN A 63 -14.55 -9.40 -0.03
N THR A 64 -15.07 -8.19 0.20
CA THR A 64 -14.40 -7.15 1.01
C THR A 64 -15.26 -6.74 2.21
N ARG A 65 -14.60 -6.53 3.35
CA ARG A 65 -15.18 -6.09 4.62
C ARG A 65 -14.44 -4.86 5.12
N ILE A 66 -15.09 -4.06 5.96
CA ILE A 66 -14.47 -2.88 6.57
C ILE A 66 -14.15 -3.20 8.02
N TYR A 67 -12.88 -3.37 8.33
CA TYR A 67 -12.41 -3.54 9.70
C TYR A 67 -12.69 -2.27 10.50
N ARG A 68 -13.51 -2.41 11.54
CA ARG A 68 -13.85 -1.31 12.42
C ARG A 68 -12.81 -1.18 13.52
N GLU A 69 -11.83 -0.31 13.28
CA GLU A 69 -10.82 0.10 14.26
C GLU A 69 -11.47 0.53 15.59
N TYR A 70 -10.78 0.27 16.69
CA TYR A 70 -11.24 0.73 17.98
C TYR A 70 -11.09 2.25 18.09
N SER A 71 -12.20 2.97 18.07
CA SER A 71 -12.22 4.42 18.27
C SER A 71 -13.33 4.82 19.23
N SER A 72 -12.96 5.58 20.26
CA SER A 72 -13.90 6.15 21.23
C SER A 72 -14.65 7.37 20.69
N SER A 73 -14.12 8.02 19.64
CA SER A 73 -14.71 9.22 19.03
C SER A 73 -14.40 9.23 17.52
N PRO A 74 -15.20 8.51 16.71
CA PRO A 74 -14.99 8.50 15.26
C PRO A 74 -15.20 9.90 14.67
N ALA A 75 -14.36 10.25 13.68
CA ALA A 75 -14.54 11.46 12.90
C ALA A 75 -15.80 11.36 12.03
N LYS A 76 -16.36 12.50 11.61
CA LYS A 76 -17.59 12.53 10.79
C LYS A 76 -17.49 11.69 9.53
N TRP A 77 -16.33 11.69 8.86
CA TRP A 77 -16.10 10.89 7.65
C TRP A 77 -16.09 9.38 7.96
N GLN A 78 -15.61 8.97 9.14
CA GLN A 78 -15.66 7.56 9.57
C GLN A 78 -17.10 7.15 9.86
N THR A 79 -17.87 8.00 10.54
CA THR A 79 -19.29 7.76 10.80
C THR A 79 -20.07 7.56 9.50
N HIS A 80 -19.84 8.41 8.49
CA HIS A 80 -20.42 8.25 7.15
C HIS A 80 -20.13 6.87 6.56
N ILE A 81 -18.88 6.43 6.58
CA ILE A 81 -18.50 5.09 6.08
C ILE A 81 -19.17 3.98 6.88
N PHE A 82 -19.28 4.13 8.20
CA PHE A 82 -19.94 3.12 9.04
C PHE A 82 -21.44 3.03 8.80
N ASP A 83 -22.10 4.15 8.54
CA ASP A 83 -23.53 4.20 8.28
C ASP A 83 -23.84 3.66 6.87
N GLU A 84 -23.09 4.09 5.86
CA GLU A 84 -23.27 3.67 4.46
C GLU A 84 -23.00 2.17 4.27
N TYR A 85 -21.89 1.67 4.84
CA TYR A 85 -21.43 0.30 4.67
C TYR A 85 -21.66 -0.57 5.91
N GLN A 86 -22.73 -0.29 6.68
CA GLN A 86 -23.02 -0.98 7.94
C GLN A 86 -23.02 -2.52 7.82
N HIS A 87 -23.49 -3.04 6.69
CA HIS A 87 -23.58 -4.47 6.40
C HIS A 87 -22.23 -5.14 6.07
N LEU A 88 -21.18 -4.35 5.78
CA LEU A 88 -19.83 -4.83 5.49
C LEU A 88 -18.88 -4.69 6.68
N LEU A 89 -19.33 -4.07 7.78
CA LEU A 89 -18.49 -3.86 8.96
C LEU A 89 -18.04 -5.19 9.54
N LEU A 90 -16.75 -5.25 9.90
CA LEU A 90 -16.11 -6.36 10.57
C LEU A 90 -15.60 -5.87 11.92
N SER A 91 -16.14 -6.44 12.99
CA SER A 91 -15.70 -6.10 14.34
C SER A 91 -14.40 -6.82 14.72
N PRO A 92 -13.59 -6.28 15.65
CA PRO A 92 -12.41 -6.99 16.15
C PRO A 92 -12.74 -8.37 16.75
N ALA A 93 -13.90 -8.50 17.40
CA ALA A 93 -14.35 -9.76 17.98
C ALA A 93 -14.72 -10.81 16.91
N GLU A 94 -15.39 -10.39 15.84
CA GLU A 94 -15.72 -11.28 14.70
C GLU A 94 -14.46 -11.74 13.98
N LEU A 95 -13.52 -10.82 13.72
CA LEU A 95 -12.22 -11.12 13.13
C LEU A 95 -11.44 -12.09 14.02
N ASN A 96 -11.39 -11.85 15.34
CA ASN A 96 -10.70 -12.71 16.29
C ASN A 96 -11.20 -14.16 16.26
N GLN A 97 -12.49 -14.38 16.07
CA GLN A 97 -13.11 -15.71 16.03
C GLN A 97 -12.96 -16.44 14.69
N ASN A 98 -12.62 -15.72 13.62
CA ASN A 98 -12.67 -16.22 12.24
C ASN A 98 -11.39 -15.89 11.45
N GLN A 99 -10.23 -15.83 12.11
CA GLN A 99 -8.99 -15.31 11.53
C GLN A 99 -8.52 -16.04 10.26
N ASP A 100 -8.83 -17.33 10.14
CA ASP A 100 -8.54 -18.18 8.98
C ASP A 100 -9.32 -17.79 7.72
N LYS A 101 -10.42 -17.04 7.89
CA LYS A 101 -11.28 -16.57 6.80
C LYS A 101 -10.89 -15.20 6.27
N PHE A 102 -9.96 -14.50 6.90
CA PHE A 102 -9.66 -13.11 6.55
C PHE A 102 -8.21 -12.91 6.09
N ILE A 103 -8.03 -11.97 5.18
CA ILE A 103 -6.80 -11.22 4.96
C ILE A 103 -7.08 -9.80 5.41
N VAL A 104 -6.27 -9.22 6.31
CA VAL A 104 -6.52 -7.87 6.84
C VAL A 104 -5.44 -6.91 6.35
N CYS A 105 -5.85 -5.80 5.75
CA CYS A 105 -4.94 -4.74 5.31
C CYS A 105 -4.59 -3.85 6.49
N LEU A 106 -3.36 -3.99 7.03
CA LEU A 106 -2.84 -3.15 8.11
C LEU A 106 -1.44 -2.69 7.75
N SER A 107 -1.12 -1.45 8.11
CA SER A 107 0.22 -0.89 8.00
C SER A 107 0.90 -0.83 9.37
N PHE A 108 2.18 -0.43 9.39
CA PHE A 108 2.89 -0.12 10.63
C PHE A 108 2.12 0.83 11.56
N PHE A 109 1.33 1.77 11.03
CA PHE A 109 0.57 2.72 11.85
C PHE A 109 -0.63 2.07 12.56
N ASP A 110 -1.07 0.90 12.09
CA ASP A 110 -2.26 0.20 12.56
C ASP A 110 -1.89 -0.96 13.52
N VAL A 111 -0.61 -1.11 13.92
CA VAL A 111 -0.13 -2.15 14.85
C VAL A 111 -0.82 -2.12 16.23
N ASN A 112 -1.41 -0.97 16.58
CA ASN A 112 -2.19 -0.81 17.80
C ASN A 112 -3.50 -1.63 17.79
N GLU A 113 -3.89 -2.17 16.64
CA GLU A 113 -5.05 -3.05 16.51
C GLU A 113 -4.75 -4.51 16.90
N LEU A 114 -3.48 -4.93 16.89
CA LEU A 114 -3.06 -6.30 17.23
C LEU A 114 -3.56 -6.78 18.61
N PRO A 115 -3.55 -5.98 19.70
CA PRO A 115 -4.13 -6.36 20.99
C PRO A 115 -5.62 -6.72 20.94
N TYR A 116 -6.38 -6.10 20.02
CA TYR A 116 -7.82 -6.35 19.86
C TYR A 116 -8.09 -7.53 18.96
N ILE A 117 -7.29 -7.67 17.89
CA ILE A 117 -7.38 -8.79 16.94
C ILE A 117 -6.93 -10.10 17.59
N ARG A 118 -5.93 -10.05 18.48
CA ARG A 118 -5.25 -11.19 19.12
C ARG A 118 -4.92 -12.29 18.11
N PRO A 119 -3.93 -12.05 17.23
CA PRO A 119 -3.56 -12.99 16.18
C PRO A 119 -3.24 -14.37 16.75
N ALA A 120 -3.77 -15.41 16.12
CA ALA A 120 -3.50 -16.80 16.49
C ALA A 120 -2.07 -17.20 16.11
N ASP A 121 -1.54 -18.24 16.76
CA ASP A 121 -0.22 -18.77 16.42
C ASP A 121 -0.12 -19.16 14.95
N GLY A 122 1.03 -18.86 14.35
CA GLY A 122 1.28 -19.04 12.93
C GLY A 122 0.67 -17.95 12.03
N SER A 123 0.12 -16.87 12.60
CA SER A 123 -0.29 -15.70 11.82
C SER A 123 0.91 -15.07 11.12
N ILE A 124 0.68 -14.48 9.94
CA ILE A 124 1.73 -13.90 9.11
C ILE A 124 1.46 -12.43 8.83
N TRP A 125 2.53 -11.63 8.80
CA TRP A 125 2.56 -10.26 8.29
C TRP A 125 3.31 -10.25 6.97
N LEU A 126 2.60 -10.05 5.86
CA LEU A 126 3.15 -9.96 4.53
C LEU A 126 3.40 -8.48 4.18
N SER A 127 4.65 -8.06 4.19
CA SER A 127 5.04 -6.72 3.75
C SER A 127 5.31 -6.70 2.24
N SER A 128 4.52 -5.87 1.55
CA SER A 128 4.57 -5.59 0.12
C SER A 128 5.06 -4.16 -0.16
N ASN A 129 5.79 -3.58 0.78
CA ASN A 129 6.42 -2.26 0.70
C ASN A 129 7.89 -2.36 0.26
N CYS A 130 8.52 -1.21 -0.05
CA CYS A 130 9.95 -1.19 -0.34
C CYS A 130 10.76 -1.56 0.91
N GLU A 131 11.93 -2.16 0.69
CA GLU A 131 12.88 -2.42 1.77
C GLU A 131 13.39 -1.10 2.37
N ALA A 132 13.67 -1.10 3.67
CA ALA A 132 14.17 0.07 4.37
C ALA A 132 15.53 0.52 3.82
N PHE A 133 15.55 1.65 3.11
CA PHE A 133 16.73 2.19 2.44
C PHE A 133 17.35 3.40 3.16
N ASN A 134 16.70 3.90 4.22
CA ASN A 134 17.22 4.96 5.08
C ASN A 134 17.08 4.59 6.56
N GLU A 135 17.77 5.34 7.42
CA GLU A 135 17.85 5.07 8.87
C GLU A 135 16.47 5.12 9.55
N GLU A 136 15.63 6.09 9.20
CA GLU A 136 14.30 6.25 9.78
C GLU A 136 13.42 5.01 9.48
N MET A 137 13.43 4.55 8.23
CA MET A 137 12.71 3.34 7.83
C MET A 137 13.26 2.08 8.50
N GLN A 138 14.58 1.98 8.70
CA GLN A 138 15.18 0.85 9.41
C GLN A 138 14.72 0.80 10.88
N ILE A 139 14.62 1.96 11.53
CA ILE A 139 14.10 2.09 12.90
C ILE A 139 12.62 1.67 12.96
N ASP A 140 11.81 2.10 12.01
CA ASP A 140 10.39 1.76 11.97
C ASP A 140 10.14 0.28 11.66
N GLU A 141 10.90 -0.31 10.73
CA GLU A 141 10.85 -1.77 10.49
C GLU A 141 11.25 -2.55 11.75
N GLN A 142 12.30 -2.11 12.46
CA GLN A 142 12.70 -2.75 13.71
C GLN A 142 11.60 -2.66 14.78
N ARG A 143 10.90 -1.53 14.88
CA ARG A 143 9.74 -1.37 15.80
C ARG A 143 8.60 -2.30 15.41
N LEU A 144 8.29 -2.40 14.12
CA LEU A 144 7.29 -3.34 13.61
C LEU A 144 7.66 -4.77 13.99
N ARG A 145 8.87 -5.23 13.66
CA ARG A 145 9.35 -6.58 13.99
C ARG A 145 9.27 -6.89 15.49
N ASN A 146 9.61 -5.93 16.34
CA ASN A 146 9.49 -6.08 17.79
C ASN A 146 8.03 -6.28 18.24
N TRP A 147 7.08 -5.56 17.64
CA TRP A 147 5.66 -5.78 17.90
C TRP A 147 5.20 -7.15 17.41
N LEU A 148 5.55 -7.54 16.18
CA LEU A 148 5.18 -8.83 15.62
C LEU A 148 5.72 -10.00 16.45
N GLY A 149 6.98 -9.89 16.93
CA GLY A 149 7.58 -10.88 17.82
C GLY A 149 6.83 -11.04 19.15
N LYS A 150 6.25 -9.97 19.70
CA LYS A 150 5.42 -10.06 20.92
C LYS A 150 4.10 -10.80 20.70
N PHE A 151 3.58 -10.79 19.47
CA PHE A 151 2.33 -11.45 19.09
C PHE A 151 2.55 -12.80 18.39
N GLY A 152 3.79 -13.28 18.27
CA GLY A 152 4.09 -14.54 17.58
C GLY A 152 3.78 -14.51 16.09
N ILE A 153 3.79 -13.34 15.46
CA ILE A 153 3.48 -13.15 14.04
C ILE A 153 4.77 -13.28 13.23
N GLU A 154 4.76 -14.12 12.20
CA GLU A 154 5.88 -14.27 11.28
C GLU A 154 5.90 -13.08 10.30
N PHE A 155 7.03 -12.36 10.25
CA PHE A 155 7.21 -11.27 9.28
C PHE A 155 7.81 -11.81 7.97
N ILE A 156 7.04 -11.69 6.90
CA ILE A 156 7.44 -12.07 5.54
C ILE A 156 7.64 -10.78 4.74
N SER A 157 8.87 -10.52 4.32
CA SER A 157 9.24 -9.41 3.44
C SER A 157 10.23 -9.87 2.37
N GLY A 158 10.45 -9.04 1.35
CA GLY A 158 11.51 -9.23 0.37
C GLY A 158 11.16 -8.69 -1.02
N GLY A 159 12.18 -8.45 -1.84
CA GLY A 159 12.05 -7.83 -3.17
C GLY A 159 11.02 -8.44 -4.14
N ALA A 160 10.63 -9.71 -3.99
CA ALA A 160 9.58 -10.32 -4.82
C ALA A 160 8.17 -9.76 -4.54
N PHE A 161 7.97 -9.13 -3.38
CA PHE A 161 6.68 -8.57 -2.97
C PHE A 161 6.61 -7.06 -3.18
N HIS A 162 7.71 -6.40 -3.54
CA HIS A 162 7.73 -4.98 -3.90
C HIS A 162 7.90 -4.78 -5.40
N VAL A 163 7.21 -3.80 -5.96
CA VAL A 163 7.42 -3.32 -7.33
C VAL A 163 7.54 -1.81 -7.22
N SER A 164 8.60 -1.26 -7.80
CA SER A 164 8.86 0.18 -7.82
C SER A 164 7.71 0.92 -8.50
N GLY A 165 7.26 2.03 -7.91
CA GLY A 165 6.35 2.98 -8.56
C GLY A 165 7.06 3.89 -9.59
N HIS A 166 8.39 3.82 -9.66
CA HIS A 166 9.22 4.58 -10.61
C HIS A 166 9.67 3.69 -11.76
N ALA A 167 9.68 4.28 -12.96
CA ALA A 167 10.30 3.69 -14.14
C ALA A 167 11.78 3.38 -13.89
N SER A 168 12.26 2.26 -14.42
CA SER A 168 13.67 1.90 -14.31
C SER A 168 14.55 2.85 -15.12
N GLY A 169 15.86 2.86 -14.87
CA GLY A 169 16.78 3.69 -15.65
C GLY A 169 16.75 3.40 -17.15
N SER A 170 16.55 2.14 -17.55
CA SER A 170 16.37 1.74 -18.95
C SER A 170 15.03 2.20 -19.52
N ASP A 171 13.95 2.14 -18.74
CA ASP A 171 12.63 2.63 -19.19
C ASP A 171 12.66 4.15 -19.37
N LEU A 172 13.30 4.88 -18.45
CA LEU A 172 13.49 6.33 -18.56
C LEU A 172 14.29 6.70 -19.81
N GLU A 173 15.38 5.98 -20.10
CA GLU A 173 16.15 6.18 -21.32
C GLU A 173 15.30 5.92 -22.58
N GLN A 174 14.52 4.83 -22.59
CA GLN A 174 13.62 4.52 -23.69
C GLN A 174 12.54 5.59 -23.89
N ILE A 175 11.97 6.12 -22.80
CA ILE A 175 10.99 7.21 -22.84
C ILE A 175 11.61 8.44 -23.52
N VAL A 176 12.80 8.86 -23.08
CA VAL A 176 13.49 10.02 -23.66
C VAL A 176 13.81 9.80 -25.14
N ARG A 177 14.32 8.61 -25.50
CA ARG A 177 14.63 8.26 -26.90
C ARG A 177 13.39 8.19 -27.79
N THR A 178 12.23 7.84 -27.23
CA THR A 178 10.95 7.78 -27.96
C THR A 178 10.36 9.16 -28.15
N ILE A 179 10.37 10.01 -27.12
CA ILE A 179 9.80 11.36 -27.18
C ILE A 179 10.71 12.31 -27.97
N GLN A 180 12.04 12.11 -27.89
CA GLN A 180 13.06 13.01 -28.45
C GLN A 180 12.82 14.48 -28.09
N PRO A 181 12.76 14.82 -26.78
CA PRO A 181 12.51 16.20 -26.37
C PRO A 181 13.67 17.09 -26.81
N LYS A 182 13.40 18.39 -27.05
CA LYS A 182 14.47 19.37 -27.29
C LYS A 182 15.32 19.59 -26.04
N THR A 183 14.64 19.69 -24.90
CA THR A 183 15.24 19.93 -23.58
C THR A 183 14.64 18.98 -22.56
N LEU A 184 15.50 18.35 -21.75
CA LEU A 184 15.12 17.48 -20.64
C LEU A 184 15.56 18.11 -19.33
N ILE A 185 14.66 18.18 -18.34
CA ILE A 185 14.96 18.68 -17.00
C ILE A 185 14.68 17.55 -16.00
N PRO A 186 15.72 16.87 -15.49
CA PRO A 186 15.54 15.86 -14.46
C PRO A 186 15.04 16.49 -13.15
N VAL A 187 13.94 15.94 -12.62
CA VAL A 187 13.39 16.32 -11.31
C VAL A 187 13.13 15.06 -10.47
N HIS A 188 13.02 15.21 -9.16
CA HIS A 188 12.74 14.10 -8.23
C HIS A 188 13.80 12.96 -8.29
N THR A 189 15.08 13.34 -8.42
CA THR A 189 16.25 12.45 -8.40
C THR A 189 17.37 13.08 -7.58
N GLU A 190 18.17 12.27 -6.90
CA GLU A 190 19.40 12.70 -6.22
C GLU A 190 20.61 12.74 -7.18
N HIS A 191 20.49 12.09 -8.35
CA HIS A 191 21.56 11.94 -9.34
C HIS A 191 21.14 12.44 -10.74
N PRO A 192 20.87 13.74 -10.92
CA PRO A 192 20.48 14.30 -12.22
C PRO A 192 21.58 14.17 -13.29
N GLU A 193 22.85 14.08 -12.89
CA GLU A 193 24.00 13.91 -13.78
C GLU A 193 23.94 12.64 -14.63
N LEU A 194 23.29 11.57 -14.14
CA LEU A 194 23.13 10.32 -14.88
C LEU A 194 22.29 10.49 -16.15
N PHE A 195 21.39 11.48 -16.19
CA PHE A 195 20.64 11.77 -17.41
C PHE A 195 21.53 12.39 -18.48
N VAL A 196 22.52 13.20 -18.10
CA VAL A 196 23.49 13.76 -19.05
C VAL A 196 24.29 12.63 -19.70
N GLU A 197 24.75 11.67 -18.90
CA GLU A 197 25.51 10.51 -19.37
C GLU A 197 24.68 9.63 -20.32
N LYS A 198 23.41 9.35 -19.97
CA LYS A 198 22.59 8.36 -20.68
C LYS A 198 21.88 8.87 -21.93
N VAL A 199 21.48 10.15 -21.93
CA VAL A 199 20.62 10.70 -22.99
C VAL A 199 21.08 12.07 -23.51
N GLY A 200 22.29 12.51 -23.14
CA GLY A 200 22.89 13.73 -23.67
C GLY A 200 23.19 13.70 -25.17
N ASP A 201 23.22 12.51 -25.79
CA ASP A 201 23.29 12.33 -27.24
C ASP A 201 21.94 12.61 -27.95
N VAL A 202 20.83 12.59 -27.21
CA VAL A 202 19.46 12.74 -27.74
C VAL A 202 18.94 14.16 -27.57
N CYS A 203 19.21 14.78 -26.43
CA CYS A 203 18.60 16.06 -26.05
C CYS A 203 19.50 16.88 -25.13
N THR A 204 19.23 18.18 -25.04
CA THR A 204 19.90 19.06 -24.08
C THR A 204 19.37 18.77 -22.68
N VAL A 205 20.22 18.25 -21.79
CA VAL A 205 19.85 18.00 -20.40
C VAL A 205 20.19 19.24 -19.55
N HIS A 206 19.18 19.81 -18.89
CA HIS A 206 19.33 20.96 -18.01
C HIS A 206 19.14 20.54 -16.55
N ILE A 207 20.20 20.62 -15.76
CA ILE A 207 20.17 20.30 -14.33
C ILE A 207 19.69 21.55 -13.58
N ALA A 208 18.49 21.45 -12.99
CA ALA A 208 17.87 22.55 -12.26
C ALA A 208 18.43 22.69 -10.84
N GLU A 209 18.55 23.94 -10.38
CA GLU A 209 18.88 24.25 -8.99
C GLU A 209 17.63 24.70 -8.22
N LYS A 210 17.51 24.23 -6.96
CA LYS A 210 16.34 24.52 -6.14
C LYS A 210 16.21 26.03 -5.89
N GLY A 211 15.06 26.58 -6.27
CA GLY A 211 14.72 27.99 -6.05
C GLY A 211 15.21 28.94 -7.15
N LEU A 212 15.90 28.44 -8.18
CA LEU A 212 16.26 29.23 -9.35
C LEU A 212 15.28 29.00 -10.51
N PRO A 213 14.93 30.06 -11.26
CA PRO A 213 14.10 29.92 -12.45
C PRO A 213 14.88 29.20 -13.55
N ILE A 214 14.19 28.33 -14.29
CA ILE A 214 14.75 27.66 -15.46
C ILE A 214 14.43 28.51 -16.70
N THR A 215 15.45 28.80 -17.52
CA THR A 215 15.29 29.52 -18.79
C THR A 215 15.73 28.57 -19.90
N VAL A 216 14.76 28.07 -20.68
CA VAL A 216 14.94 27.04 -21.72
C VAL A 216 14.23 27.41 -23.00
#